data_AF-A0A7Z1KKL7-F1
#
_entry.id   AF-A0A7Z1KKL7-F1
#
_cell.length_a   1.000
_cell.length_b   1.000
_cell.length_c   1.000
_cell.angle_alpha   90.00
_cell.angle_beta   90.00
_cell.angle_gamma   90.00
#
_symmetry.space_group_name_H-M   'P 1'
#
loop_
_entity.id
_entity.type
_entity.pdbx_description
1 polymer ?
#
loop_
_entity_poly.entity_id
_entity_poly.type
_entity_poly.pdbx_seq_one_letter_code
_entity_poly.pdbx_strand_id
1 'polypeptide(L)'
;MKKPSEIDFQTMSNTTDSKFWELLGTTGGYPFTVISVNSGILIGTVYMEIRNYYGRVSSFIIYEEDFNLLTEIEKEEQEKSHIDMDLVSMYVTPVEKIEDPTDLLCKAVYIRRPFANPIGGWVTDQWIEDGVELLNVVHAGEYSVVPRSSVINVRVS
;
A
#
# COMPACT_ATOMS: atom_id res chain seq x y z
N MET A 1 10.00 -11.15 9.24
CA MET A 1 11.29 -11.77 9.65
C MET A 1 11.04 -13.23 9.94
N LYS A 2 11.75 -14.13 9.23
CA LYS A 2 11.74 -15.57 9.52
C LYS A 2 12.18 -15.83 10.97
N LYS A 3 11.67 -16.88 11.60
CA LYS A 3 12.18 -17.29 12.91
C LYS A 3 13.62 -17.79 12.75
N PRO A 4 14.50 -17.62 13.75
CA PRO A 4 15.88 -18.12 13.66
C PRO A 4 15.99 -19.62 13.33
N SER A 5 14.95 -20.40 13.65
CA SER A 5 14.82 -21.83 13.32
C SER A 5 14.50 -22.14 11.85
N GLU A 6 14.16 -21.12 11.06
CA GLU A 6 13.74 -21.23 9.64
C GLU A 6 14.84 -20.74 8.68
N ILE A 7 16.00 -20.33 9.20
CA ILE A 7 17.17 -19.91 8.42
C ILE A 7 18.19 -21.05 8.47
N ASP A 8 18.50 -21.63 7.32
CA ASP A 8 19.52 -22.69 7.21
C ASP A 8 20.92 -22.08 7.21
N PHE A 9 21.41 -21.79 8.42
CA PHE A 9 22.76 -21.31 8.64
C PHE A 9 23.83 -22.40 8.43
N GLN A 10 23.46 -23.69 8.30
CA GLN A 10 24.44 -24.77 8.18
C GLN A 10 25.19 -24.77 6.84
N THR A 11 24.68 -24.04 5.84
CA THR A 11 25.34 -23.82 4.55
C THR A 11 25.98 -22.44 4.39
N MET A 12 25.90 -21.56 5.40
CA MET A 12 26.40 -20.18 5.30
C MET A 12 27.78 -20.01 5.93
N SER A 13 28.53 -19.03 5.42
CA SER A 13 29.87 -18.73 5.91
C SER A 13 29.83 -18.34 7.39
N ASN A 14 30.83 -18.76 8.19
CA ASN A 14 30.92 -18.43 9.62
C ASN A 14 30.80 -16.91 9.94
N THR A 15 31.04 -16.05 8.95
CA THR A 15 30.92 -14.59 9.04
C THR A 15 29.47 -14.10 8.99
N THR A 16 28.61 -14.76 8.22
CA THR A 16 27.19 -14.39 8.07
C THR A 16 26.43 -14.57 9.39
N ASP A 17 26.62 -15.71 10.06
CA ASP A 17 26.00 -16.04 11.35
C ASP A 17 26.40 -15.04 12.43
N SER A 18 27.70 -14.72 12.53
CA SER A 18 28.23 -13.78 13.50
C SER A 18 27.58 -12.40 13.36
N LYS A 19 27.39 -11.93 12.12
CA LYS A 19 26.76 -10.64 11.83
C LYS A 19 25.26 -10.63 12.10
N PHE A 20 24.57 -11.74 11.85
CA PHE A 20 23.18 -11.90 12.23
C PHE A 20 22.99 -11.81 13.76
N TRP A 21 23.84 -12.48 14.54
CA TRP A 21 23.79 -12.40 16.01
C TRP A 21 24.16 -11.01 16.55
N GLU A 22 25.09 -10.30 15.91
CA GLU A 22 25.43 -8.90 16.24
C GLU A 22 24.22 -7.98 16.03
N LEU A 23 23.50 -8.16 14.92
CA LEU A 23 22.28 -7.42 14.60
C LEU A 23 21.14 -7.75 15.58
N LEU A 24 20.92 -9.04 15.89
CA LEU A 24 19.94 -9.47 16.90
C LEU A 24 20.26 -8.89 18.28
N GLY A 25 21.52 -8.90 18.70
CA GLY A 25 21.95 -8.34 19.97
C GLY A 25 21.72 -6.84 20.06
N THR A 26 22.00 -6.10 18.99
CA THR A 26 21.85 -4.63 18.95
C THR A 26 20.38 -4.19 18.90
N THR A 27 19.54 -5.01 18.28
CA THR A 27 18.09 -4.76 18.15
C THR A 27 17.30 -5.36 19.30
N GLY A 28 17.90 -6.23 20.11
CA GLY A 28 17.22 -7.01 21.14
C GLY A 28 16.17 -7.97 20.57
N GLY A 29 16.27 -8.31 19.29
CA GLY A 29 15.25 -9.07 18.57
C GLY A 29 13.99 -8.28 18.21
N TYR A 30 13.95 -6.97 18.45
CA TYR A 30 12.84 -6.09 18.05
C TYR A 30 13.02 -5.55 16.62
N PRO A 31 11.92 -5.12 15.97
CA PRO A 31 12.00 -4.45 14.67
C PRO A 31 12.90 -3.21 14.71
N PHE A 32 13.56 -2.93 13.60
CA PHE A 32 14.41 -1.76 13.41
C PHE A 32 14.17 -1.15 12.03
N THR A 33 14.59 0.08 11.85
CA THR A 33 14.52 0.80 10.57
C THR A 33 15.92 1.01 10.03
N VAL A 34 16.14 0.68 8.76
CA VAL A 34 17.38 1.04 8.06
C VAL A 34 17.32 2.52 7.70
N ILE A 35 18.29 3.30 8.16
CA ILE A 35 18.41 4.74 7.91
C ILE A 35 19.20 4.99 6.63
N SER A 36 20.33 4.30 6.47
CA SER A 36 21.21 4.48 5.32
C SER A 36 21.96 3.18 5.00
N VAL A 37 22.24 2.99 3.71
CA VAL A 37 23.06 1.90 3.19
C VAL A 37 24.03 2.51 2.19
N ASN A 38 25.33 2.42 2.47
CA ASN A 38 26.39 2.99 1.64
C ASN A 38 27.42 1.93 1.28
N SER A 39 27.95 1.99 0.05
CA SER A 39 29.08 1.16 -0.34
C SER A 39 30.30 1.46 0.52
N GLY A 40 31.00 0.42 0.95
CA GLY A 40 32.15 0.54 1.81
C GLY A 40 33.46 0.86 1.10
N ILE A 41 34.44 1.28 1.89
CA ILE A 41 35.80 1.60 1.44
C ILE A 41 36.54 0.34 0.96
N LEU A 42 36.20 -0.82 1.52
CA LEU A 42 36.72 -2.11 1.12
C LEU A 42 35.78 -2.75 0.09
N ILE A 43 36.37 -3.30 -0.99
CA ILE A 43 35.65 -3.97 -2.06
C ILE A 43 34.74 -5.06 -1.47
N GLY A 44 33.46 -5.01 -1.82
CA GLY A 44 32.45 -5.99 -1.37
C GLY A 44 31.99 -5.80 0.07
N THR A 45 32.14 -4.61 0.67
CA THR A 45 31.54 -4.29 1.98
C THR A 45 30.47 -3.21 1.86
N VAL A 46 29.49 -3.26 2.75
CA VAL A 46 28.37 -2.34 2.86
C VAL A 46 28.33 -1.79 4.29
N TYR A 47 28.22 -0.47 4.39
CA TYR A 47 27.96 0.23 5.65
C TYR A 47 26.46 0.46 5.78
N MET A 48 25.87 -0.06 6.86
CA MET A 48 24.45 0.09 7.16
C MET A 48 24.29 0.87 8.47
N GLU A 49 23.44 1.89 8.46
CA GLU A 49 22.97 2.52 9.68
C GLU A 49 21.53 2.10 9.97
N ILE A 50 21.28 1.70 11.21
CA ILE A 50 19.93 1.31 11.66
C ILE A 50 19.52 2.13 12.87
N ARG A 51 18.21 2.32 13.03
CA ARG A 51 17.57 2.79 14.25
C ARG A 51 16.78 1.65 14.86
N ASN A 52 17.14 1.26 16.08
CA ASN A 52 16.39 0.23 16.79
C ASN A 52 15.06 0.78 17.36
N TYR A 53 14.22 -0.12 17.87
CA TYR A 53 12.93 0.22 18.50
C TYR A 53 13.05 1.27 19.63
N TYR A 54 14.17 1.29 20.35
CA TYR A 54 14.45 2.24 21.43
C TYR A 54 14.97 3.60 20.93
N GLY A 55 15.01 3.82 19.62
CA GLY A 55 15.47 5.06 18.99
C GLY A 55 16.99 5.21 18.92
N ARG A 56 17.76 4.19 19.32
CA ARG A 56 19.23 4.20 19.24
C ARG A 56 19.67 3.95 17.80
N VAL A 57 20.57 4.80 17.31
CA VAL A 57 21.22 4.62 16.01
C VAL A 57 22.50 3.80 16.18
N SER A 58 22.74 2.85 15.29
CA SER A 58 23.94 1.99 15.30
C SER A 58 24.39 1.72 13.88
N SER A 59 25.70 1.62 13.69
CA SER A 59 26.34 1.45 12.38
C SER A 59 26.99 0.07 12.29
N PHE A 60 26.81 -0.59 11.16
CA PHE A 60 27.28 -1.95 10.88
C PHE A 60 28.09 -1.99 9.61
N ILE A 61 29.11 -2.85 9.58
CA ILE A 61 29.84 -3.22 8.38
C ILE A 61 29.53 -4.69 8.09
N ILE A 62 29.00 -4.95 6.90
CA ILE A 62 28.57 -6.27 6.43
C ILE A 62 29.18 -6.50 5.05
N TYR A 63 29.59 -7.73 4.72
CA TYR A 63 29.98 -8.04 3.35
C TYR A 63 28.76 -8.02 2.43
N GLU A 64 28.92 -7.64 1.18
CA GLU A 64 27.81 -7.54 0.22
C GLU A 64 27.12 -8.90 0.00
N GLU A 65 27.89 -9.99 0.03
CA GLU A 65 27.38 -11.37 -0.02
C GLU A 65 26.45 -11.66 1.18
N ASP A 66 26.90 -11.33 2.39
CA ASP A 66 26.13 -11.51 3.63
C ASP A 66 24.92 -10.57 3.70
N PHE A 67 25.06 -9.35 3.18
CA PHE A 67 23.97 -8.38 3.08
C PHE A 67 22.88 -8.91 2.14
N ASN A 68 23.23 -9.47 0.99
CA ASN A 68 22.25 -10.06 0.06
C ASN A 68 21.49 -11.24 0.69
N LEU A 69 22.16 -12.03 1.54
CA LEU A 69 21.54 -13.14 2.29
C LEU A 69 20.62 -12.65 3.41
N LEU A 70 21.04 -11.61 4.15
CA LEU A 70 20.25 -10.99 5.21
C LEU A 70 19.07 -10.20 4.66
N THR A 71 19.24 -9.63 3.48
CA THR A 71 18.23 -8.76 2.91
C THR A 71 17.16 -9.52 2.15
N GLU A 72 17.42 -10.75 1.64
CA GLU A 72 16.51 -11.58 0.80
C GLU A 72 15.35 -10.70 0.32
N ILE A 73 15.71 -9.62 -0.39
CA ILE A 73 14.72 -8.71 -0.95
C ILE A 73 14.08 -9.63 -1.94
N GLU A 74 12.75 -9.81 -1.86
CA GLU A 74 11.99 -10.41 -2.94
C GLU A 74 12.50 -9.73 -4.21
N LYS A 75 13.38 -10.42 -4.94
CA LYS A 75 13.94 -9.89 -6.17
C LYS A 75 12.75 -9.89 -7.10
N GLU A 76 12.08 -8.75 -7.20
CA GLU A 76 11.37 -8.42 -8.42
C GLU A 76 12.42 -8.48 -9.52
N GLU A 77 12.42 -9.59 -10.27
CA GLU A 77 13.26 -9.77 -11.43
C GLU A 77 13.06 -8.56 -12.34
N GLN A 78 14.16 -7.85 -12.58
CA GLN A 78 14.17 -6.70 -13.46
C GLN A 78 14.13 -7.21 -14.91
N GLU A 79 12.95 -7.62 -15.38
CA GLU A 79 12.73 -7.97 -16.77
C GLU A 79 12.60 -6.69 -17.61
N LYS A 80 13.55 -6.48 -18.51
CA LYS A 80 13.46 -5.42 -19.53
C LYS A 80 13.45 -6.07 -20.92
N SER A 81 12.29 -6.52 -21.40
CA SER A 81 11.46 -5.64 -22.25
C SER A 81 10.28 -6.37 -22.95
N HIS A 82 9.16 -5.63 -22.99
CA HIS A 82 7.92 -5.75 -23.79
C HIS A 82 6.85 -6.78 -23.36
N ILE A 83 5.66 -6.21 -23.13
CA ILE A 83 4.48 -6.69 -22.39
C ILE A 83 3.54 -7.54 -23.27
N ASP A 84 3.02 -8.65 -22.73
CA ASP A 84 1.56 -8.82 -22.51
C ASP A 84 1.35 -9.39 -21.10
N MET A 85 0.56 -8.67 -20.29
CA MET A 85 0.53 -8.73 -18.82
C MET A 85 -0.40 -9.86 -18.30
N ASP A 86 0.18 -10.73 -17.49
CA ASP A 86 -0.36 -11.25 -16.20
C ASP A 86 -1.24 -12.52 -16.19
N LEU A 87 -0.60 -13.69 -16.08
CA LEU A 87 -1.17 -14.89 -15.46
C LEU A 87 -1.02 -14.79 -13.93
N VAL A 88 -1.90 -14.02 -13.28
CA VAL A 88 -1.97 -13.91 -11.83
C VAL A 88 -2.56 -15.20 -11.23
N SER A 89 -1.72 -16.10 -10.71
CA SER A 89 -2.15 -17.08 -9.70
C SER A 89 -2.09 -16.46 -8.30
N MET A 90 -2.87 -15.40 -8.12
CA MET A 90 -3.29 -14.91 -6.81
C MET A 90 -4.34 -15.90 -6.31
N TYR A 91 -4.31 -16.27 -5.04
CA TYR A 91 -5.51 -16.80 -4.39
C TYR A 91 -6.53 -15.65 -4.34
N VAL A 92 -7.22 -15.44 -5.47
CA VAL A 92 -8.30 -14.48 -5.60
C VAL A 92 -9.44 -15.06 -4.80
N THR A 93 -9.56 -14.61 -3.56
CA THR A 93 -10.83 -14.73 -2.87
C THR A 93 -11.75 -13.74 -3.59
N PRO A 94 -12.88 -14.14 -4.18
CA PRO A 94 -13.81 -13.20 -4.76
C PRO A 94 -14.32 -12.32 -3.62
N VAL A 95 -13.71 -11.15 -3.48
CA VAL A 95 -14.27 -10.06 -2.68
C VAL A 95 -15.43 -9.55 -3.54
N GLU A 96 -16.65 -9.60 -2.99
CA GLU A 96 -17.77 -8.90 -3.61
C GLU A 96 -17.31 -7.47 -3.93
N LYS A 97 -17.67 -6.97 -5.12
CA LYS A 97 -17.29 -5.60 -5.50
C LYS A 97 -17.74 -4.67 -4.37
N ILE A 98 -16.78 -4.12 -3.66
CA ILE A 98 -17.05 -3.04 -2.71
C ILE A 98 -17.48 -1.88 -3.59
N GLU A 99 -18.78 -1.59 -3.58
CA GLU A 99 -19.31 -0.43 -4.28
C GLU A 99 -18.63 0.82 -3.71
N ASP A 100 -18.05 1.64 -4.59
CA ASP A 100 -17.41 2.89 -4.19
C ASP A 100 -18.49 3.80 -3.56
N PRO A 101 -18.39 4.13 -2.26
CA PRO A 101 -19.37 4.94 -1.56
C PRO A 101 -19.41 6.39 -2.05
N THR A 102 -18.52 6.77 -2.97
CA THR A 102 -18.40 8.12 -3.55
C THR A 102 -18.54 8.14 -5.07
N ASP A 103 -19.11 7.09 -5.66
CA ASP A 103 -19.17 6.92 -7.11
C ASP A 103 -19.93 8.03 -7.87
N LEU A 104 -20.75 8.84 -7.20
CA LEU A 104 -21.49 9.95 -7.80
C LEU A 104 -20.87 11.32 -7.48
N LEU A 105 -19.86 11.39 -6.61
CA LEU A 105 -19.19 12.62 -6.26
C LEU A 105 -18.61 13.28 -7.53
N CYS A 106 -18.82 14.59 -7.65
CA CYS A 106 -18.37 15.38 -8.80
C CYS A 106 -18.93 14.90 -10.16
N LYS A 107 -20.12 14.29 -10.19
CA LYS A 107 -20.82 13.90 -11.42
C LYS A 107 -22.09 14.72 -11.66
N ALA A 108 -22.41 14.88 -12.93
CA ALA A 108 -23.69 15.42 -13.35
C ALA A 108 -24.79 14.36 -13.17
N VAL A 109 -25.92 14.77 -12.61
CA VAL A 109 -27.03 13.89 -12.25
C VAL A 109 -28.37 14.52 -12.61
N TYR A 110 -29.40 13.72 -12.85
CA TYR A 110 -30.78 14.20 -12.85
C TYR A 110 -31.49 13.81 -11.57
N ILE A 111 -32.14 14.77 -10.91
CA ILE A 111 -32.97 14.53 -9.74
C ILE A 111 -34.40 14.29 -10.20
N ARG A 112 -34.95 13.11 -9.91
CA ARG A 112 -36.36 12.77 -10.09
C ARG A 112 -37.20 13.56 -9.11
N ARG A 113 -38.29 14.15 -9.61
CA ARG A 113 -39.30 14.84 -8.78
C ARG A 113 -40.68 14.19 -8.98
N PRO A 114 -41.48 14.01 -7.92
CA PRO A 114 -42.77 13.31 -8.04
C PRO A 114 -43.80 14.01 -8.93
N PHE A 115 -43.74 15.35 -9.01
CA PHE A 115 -44.77 16.17 -9.66
C PHE A 115 -44.23 17.15 -10.71
N ALA A 116 -42.97 16.97 -11.14
CA ALA A 116 -42.31 17.88 -12.07
C ALA A 116 -41.24 17.15 -12.89
N ASN A 117 -40.80 17.79 -13.97
CA ASN A 117 -39.69 17.28 -14.78
C ASN A 117 -38.41 17.15 -13.94
N PRO A 118 -37.57 16.14 -14.22
CA PRO A 118 -36.27 16.00 -13.58
C PRO A 118 -35.43 17.26 -13.75
N ILE A 119 -34.68 17.63 -12.72
CA ILE A 119 -33.73 18.74 -12.80
C ILE A 119 -32.32 18.17 -12.94
N GLY A 120 -31.55 18.70 -13.88
CA GLY A 120 -30.12 18.43 -13.98
C GLY A 120 -29.35 19.22 -12.92
N GLY A 121 -28.40 18.56 -12.25
CA GLY A 121 -27.54 19.17 -11.26
C GLY A 121 -26.18 18.49 -11.20
N TRP A 122 -25.35 18.95 -10.27
CA TRP A 122 -24.00 18.46 -10.04
C TRP A 122 -23.83 18.06 -8.58
N VAL A 123 -23.35 16.83 -8.34
CA VAL A 123 -23.10 16.34 -6.98
C VAL A 123 -21.84 16.98 -6.44
N THR A 124 -21.94 17.65 -5.29
CA THR A 124 -20.81 18.28 -4.61
C THR A 124 -20.34 17.53 -3.38
N ASP A 125 -21.21 16.70 -2.80
CA ASP A 125 -20.91 15.91 -1.61
C ASP A 125 -21.83 14.68 -1.51
N GLN A 126 -21.36 13.62 -0.86
CA GLN A 126 -22.02 12.32 -0.75
C GLN A 126 -21.69 11.69 0.60
N TRP A 127 -22.71 11.34 1.38
CA TRP A 127 -22.55 10.73 2.71
C TRP A 127 -23.69 9.78 3.04
N ILE A 128 -23.52 9.01 4.11
CA ILE A 128 -24.55 8.14 4.66
C ILE A 128 -24.98 8.69 6.02
N GLU A 129 -26.29 8.88 6.19
CA GLU A 129 -26.91 9.31 7.44
C GLU A 129 -28.08 8.37 7.75
N ASP A 130 -28.07 7.75 8.94
CA ASP A 130 -29.07 6.77 9.38
C ASP A 130 -29.34 5.62 8.39
N GLY A 131 -28.30 5.18 7.67
CA GLY A 131 -28.40 4.11 6.67
C GLY A 131 -28.99 4.55 5.33
N VAL A 132 -29.26 5.84 5.15
CA VAL A 132 -29.70 6.45 3.90
C VAL A 132 -28.54 7.19 3.26
N GLU A 133 -28.30 6.88 1.99
CA GLU A 133 -27.29 7.59 1.20
C GLU A 133 -27.88 8.90 0.65
N LEU A 134 -27.24 10.01 1.02
CA LEU A 134 -27.63 11.37 0.70
C LEU A 134 -26.59 12.03 -0.22
N LEU A 135 -27.08 12.83 -1.15
CA LEU A 135 -26.26 13.61 -2.07
C LEU A 135 -26.61 15.08 -1.93
N ASN A 136 -25.58 15.93 -1.80
CA ASN A 136 -25.73 17.35 -1.99
C ASN A 136 -25.58 17.68 -3.48
N VAL A 137 -26.62 18.25 -4.07
CA VAL A 137 -26.68 18.54 -5.50
C VAL A 137 -26.92 20.03 -5.70
N VAL A 138 -26.06 20.64 -6.52
CA VAL A 138 -26.23 22.02 -7.00
C VAL A 138 -27.03 21.98 -8.29
N HIS A 139 -28.12 22.74 -8.35
CA HIS A 139 -28.92 22.92 -9.56
C HIS A 139 -29.55 24.31 -9.58
N ALA A 140 -29.59 24.95 -10.76
CA ALA A 140 -30.18 26.29 -10.94
C ALA A 140 -29.70 27.38 -9.94
N GLY A 141 -28.49 27.26 -9.39
CA GLY A 141 -27.95 28.19 -8.39
C GLY A 141 -28.38 27.91 -6.94
N GLU A 142 -29.15 26.84 -6.70
CA GLU A 142 -29.57 26.38 -5.38
C GLU A 142 -28.90 25.05 -5.01
N TYR A 143 -28.88 24.76 -3.71
CA TYR A 143 -28.42 23.49 -3.16
C TYR A 143 -29.62 22.67 -2.71
N SER A 144 -29.56 21.35 -2.92
CA SER A 144 -30.57 20.43 -2.43
C SER A 144 -29.93 19.14 -1.97
N VAL A 145 -30.36 18.68 -0.79
CA VAL A 145 -30.00 17.36 -0.28
C VAL A 145 -31.08 16.38 -0.70
N VAL A 146 -30.68 15.33 -1.41
CA VAL A 146 -31.61 14.32 -1.94
C VAL A 146 -31.10 12.92 -1.67
N PRO A 147 -31.99 11.94 -1.43
CA PRO A 147 -31.57 10.55 -1.33
C PRO A 147 -31.14 10.03 -2.69
N ARG A 148 -30.17 9.10 -2.71
CA ARG A 148 -29.70 8.45 -3.95
C ARG A 148 -30.80 7.82 -4.78
N SER A 149 -31.84 7.30 -4.14
CA SER A 149 -33.02 6.75 -4.81
C SER A 149 -33.76 7.76 -5.71
N SER A 150 -33.56 9.06 -5.47
CA SER A 150 -34.13 10.14 -6.28
C SER A 150 -33.24 10.53 -7.45
N VAL A 151 -32.02 10.01 -7.55
CA VAL A 151 -31.09 10.34 -8.63
C VAL A 151 -31.24 9.35 -9.79
N ILE A 152 -31.37 9.90 -11.00
CA ILE A 152 -31.33 9.18 -12.26
C ILE A 152 -29.90 9.30 -12.79
N ASN A 153 -29.22 8.16 -12.87
CA ASN A 153 -27.82 8.12 -13.28
C ASN A 153 -27.70 8.44 -14.78
N VAL A 154 -26.93 9.47 -15.12
CA VAL A 154 -26.66 9.84 -16.52
C VAL A 154 -25.60 8.87 -17.03
N ARG A 155 -26.02 7.71 -17.53
CA ARG A 155 -25.11 6.87 -18.31
C ARG A 155 -24.78 7.64 -19.59
N VAL A 156 -23.58 8.20 -19.65
CA VAL A 156 -22.97 8.63 -20.90
C VAL A 156 -22.61 7.34 -21.63
N SER A 157 -23.45 6.97 -22.61
CA SER A 157 -23.17 5.92 -23.58
C SER A 157 -21.98 6.29 -24.46
#